data_AF-J3JA36-F1
#
_entry.id   AF-J3JA36-F1
#
_cell.length_a   1.000
_cell.length_b   1.000
_cell.length_c   1.000
_cell.angle_alpha   90.00
_cell.angle_beta   90.00
_cell.angle_gamma   90.00
#
_symmetry.space_group_name_H-M   'P 1'
#
loop_
_entity.id
_entity.type
_entity.pdbx_description
1 polymer ?
#
loop_
_entity_poly.entity_id
_entity_poly.type
_entity_poly.pdbx_seq_one_letter_code
_entity_poly.pdbx_strand_id
1 'polypeptide(L)'
;MARQNKWISLSQAGIKLGHDRSYVSLWLRRHPNSMPEEYLMETGTVKLISLEGIEWIKKQSKKEGVLVSNKGANGDQHLESQLLGVTLLTIHFTGRVRGKLVV
;
A
#
# COMPACT_ATOMS: atom_id res chain seq x y z
N MET A 1 12.10 0.32 -35.50
CA MET A 1 10.71 0.80 -35.36
C MET A 1 10.69 1.76 -34.18
N ALA A 2 10.44 3.06 -34.44
CA ALA A 2 10.46 4.08 -33.39
C ALA A 2 9.28 3.84 -32.44
N ARG A 3 9.56 3.49 -31.18
CA ARG A 3 8.56 3.44 -30.12
C ARG A 3 8.02 4.86 -29.96
N GLN A 4 6.81 5.10 -30.46
CA GLN A 4 6.12 6.37 -30.22
C GLN A 4 5.77 6.39 -28.73
N ASN A 5 6.61 7.06 -27.94
CA ASN A 5 6.38 7.28 -26.52
C ASN A 5 5.18 8.22 -26.37
N LYS A 6 3.99 7.62 -26.37
CA LYS A 6 2.74 8.34 -26.12
C LYS A 6 2.67 8.65 -24.63
N TRP A 7 2.90 9.91 -24.30
CA TRP A 7 2.75 10.45 -22.95
C TRP A 7 1.27 10.68 -22.66
N ILE A 8 0.83 10.25 -21.49
CA ILE A 8 -0.54 10.48 -21.00
C ILE A 8 -0.53 10.99 -19.57
N SER A 9 -1.63 11.60 -19.12
CA SER A 9 -1.73 12.04 -17.73
C SER A 9 -1.80 10.86 -16.76
N LEU A 10 -1.37 11.06 -15.52
CA LEU A 10 -1.49 10.04 -14.46
C LEU A 10 -2.96 9.60 -14.26
N SER A 11 -3.91 10.50 -14.46
CA SER A 11 -5.34 10.20 -14.36
C SER A 11 -5.84 9.29 -15.47
N GLN A 12 -5.40 9.52 -16.71
CA GLN A 12 -5.70 8.63 -17.84
C GLN A 12 -5.03 7.27 -17.65
N ALA A 13 -3.83 7.24 -17.08
CA ALA A 13 -3.13 6.01 -16.75
C ALA A 13 -3.87 5.18 -15.69
N GLY A 14 -4.42 5.80 -14.64
CA GLY A 14 -5.26 5.11 -13.65
C GLY A 14 -6.47 4.43 -14.29
N ILE A 15 -7.20 5.15 -15.15
CA ILE A 15 -8.34 4.59 -15.89
C ILE A 15 -7.90 3.43 -16.80
N LYS A 16 -6.76 3.56 -17.50
CA LYS A 16 -6.23 2.48 -18.36
C LYS A 16 -5.83 1.23 -17.58
N LEU A 17 -5.39 1.37 -16.34
CA LEU A 17 -5.11 0.26 -15.45
C LEU A 17 -6.37 -0.40 -14.88
N GLY A 18 -7.56 0.15 -15.13
CA GLY A 18 -8.81 -0.31 -14.52
C GLY A 18 -9.01 0.18 -13.08
N HIS A 19 -8.31 1.24 -12.68
CA HIS A 19 -8.40 1.84 -11.35
C HIS A 19 -8.96 3.27 -11.42
N ASP A 20 -9.10 3.90 -10.25
CA ASP A 20 -9.50 5.29 -10.15
C ASP A 20 -8.44 6.25 -10.73
N ARG A 21 -8.86 7.49 -10.98
CA ARG A 21 -8.00 8.54 -11.57
C ARG A 21 -6.81 8.94 -10.69
N SER A 22 -6.87 8.69 -9.39
CA SER A 22 -5.79 9.01 -8.45
C SER A 22 -4.84 7.83 -8.18
N TYR A 23 -5.12 6.65 -8.74
CA TYR A 23 -4.35 5.45 -8.48
C TYR A 23 -2.85 5.62 -8.75
N VAL A 24 -2.49 6.11 -9.94
CA VAL A 24 -1.07 6.21 -10.36
C VAL A 24 -0.32 7.27 -9.56
N SER A 25 -0.94 8.42 -9.27
CA SER A 25 -0.30 9.46 -8.45
C SER A 25 -0.08 8.99 -7.02
N LEU A 26 -1.05 8.26 -6.45
CA LEU A 26 -0.94 7.66 -5.13
C LEU A 26 0.12 6.55 -5.09
N TRP A 27 0.20 5.73 -6.13
CA TRP A 27 1.21 4.68 -6.26
C TRP A 27 2.62 5.27 -6.27
N LEU A 28 2.86 6.31 -7.08
CA LEU A 28 4.14 7.03 -7.13
C LEU A 28 4.51 7.67 -5.78
N ARG A 29 3.52 8.17 -5.03
CA ARG A 29 3.74 8.71 -3.68
C ARG A 29 4.14 7.63 -2.68
N ARG A 30 3.59 6.42 -2.80
CA ARG A 30 3.90 5.27 -1.91
C ARG A 30 5.24 4.63 -2.25
N HIS A 31 5.67 4.74 -3.51
CA HIS A 31 6.90 4.14 -4.03
C HIS A 31 7.83 5.22 -4.58
N PRO A 32 8.32 6.14 -3.73
CA PRO A 32 9.23 7.20 -4.17
C PRO A 32 10.49 6.58 -4.79
N ASN A 33 10.96 7.16 -5.89
CA ASN A 33 12.18 6.75 -6.61
C ASN A 33 12.22 5.29 -7.10
N SER A 34 11.10 4.57 -7.07
CA SER A 34 11.07 3.17 -7.51
C SER A 34 10.96 3.05 -9.02
N MET A 35 10.29 4.01 -9.66
CA MET A 35 10.05 4.04 -11.09
C MET A 35 11.21 4.71 -11.82
N PRO A 36 11.73 4.11 -12.90
CA PRO A 36 12.73 4.76 -13.75
C PRO A 36 12.22 6.10 -14.29
N GLU A 37 13.09 7.11 -14.25
CA GLU A 37 12.77 8.47 -14.71
C GLU A 37 12.40 8.50 -16.20
N GLU A 38 12.91 7.56 -17.00
CA GLU A 38 12.56 7.42 -18.43
C GLU A 38 11.07 7.21 -18.71
N TYR A 39 10.30 6.74 -17.71
CA TYR A 39 8.86 6.52 -17.85
C TYR A 39 8.01 7.69 -17.38
N LEU A 40 8.62 8.69 -16.75
CA LEU A 40 7.96 9.86 -16.21
C LEU A 40 8.45 11.12 -16.93
N MET A 41 7.53 12.02 -17.20
CA MET A 41 7.85 13.34 -17.73
C MET A 41 7.17 14.37 -16.86
N GLU A 42 7.96 15.34 -16.38
CA GLU A 42 7.45 16.47 -15.62
C GLU A 42 7.44 17.70 -16.52
N THR A 43 6.25 18.22 -16.81
CA THR A 43 6.05 19.46 -17.57
C THR A 43 5.48 20.50 -16.62
N GLY A 44 6.35 21.21 -15.92
CA GLY A 44 5.99 22.21 -14.92
C GLY A 44 5.26 21.58 -13.73
N THR A 45 3.96 21.84 -13.61
CA THR A 45 3.11 21.30 -12.53
C THR A 45 2.49 19.94 -12.86
N VAL A 46 2.55 19.51 -14.12
CA VAL A 46 1.87 18.30 -14.59
C VAL A 46 2.88 17.18 -14.77
N LYS A 47 2.57 16.02 -14.17
CA LYS A 47 3.31 14.77 -14.42
C LYS A 47 2.58 13.94 -15.47
N LEU A 48 3.34 13.44 -16.43
CA LEU A 48 2.92 12.54 -17.49
C LEU A 48 3.67 11.22 -17.36
N ILE A 49 3.06 10.16 -17.87
CA ILE A 49 3.59 8.81 -17.83
C ILE A 49 3.53 8.21 -19.23
N SER A 50 4.58 7.49 -19.61
CA SER A 50 4.63 6.74 -20.86
C SER A 50 3.78 5.46 -20.78
N LEU A 51 3.40 4.89 -21.91
CA LEU A 51 2.70 3.58 -21.92
C LEU A 51 3.55 2.48 -21.28
N GLU A 52 4.86 2.50 -21.48
CA GLU A 52 5.80 1.55 -20.86
C GLU A 52 5.80 1.69 -19.34
N GLY A 53 5.70 2.92 -18.83
CA GLY A 53 5.56 3.18 -17.41
C GLY A 53 4.31 2.56 -16.79
N ILE A 54 3.19 2.60 -17.50
CA ILE A 54 1.93 1.99 -17.04
C ILE A 54 2.09 0.48 -16.90
N GLU A 55 2.68 -0.17 -17.90
CA GLU A 55 2.96 -1.61 -17.86
C GLU A 55 3.99 -1.96 -16.77
N TRP A 56 4.94 -1.08 -16.51
CA TRP A 56 5.88 -1.24 -15.40
C TRP A 56 5.17 -1.22 -14.04
N ILE A 57 4.28 -0.24 -13.79
CA ILE A 57 3.47 -0.17 -12.56
C ILE A 57 2.62 -1.44 -12.43
N LYS A 58 1.94 -1.88 -13.50
CA LYS A 58 1.15 -3.12 -13.50
C LYS A 58 1.97 -4.35 -13.09
N LYS A 59 3.22 -4.45 -13.55
CA LYS A 59 4.15 -5.53 -13.18
C LYS A 59 4.60 -5.45 -11.73
N GLN A 60 4.82 -4.24 -11.18
CA GLN A 60 5.18 -4.08 -9.77
C GLN A 60 4.01 -4.37 -8.83
N SER A 61 2.81 -3.86 -9.13
CA SER A 61 1.62 -4.09 -8.30
C SER A 61 1.23 -5.57 -8.22
N LYS A 62 1.46 -6.36 -9.27
CA LYS A 62 1.21 -7.82 -9.23
C LYS A 62 2.10 -8.55 -8.21
N LYS A 63 3.25 -7.97 -7.83
CA LYS A 63 4.15 -8.54 -6.82
C LYS A 63 3.73 -8.24 -5.38
N GLU A 64 2.82 -7.29 -5.12
CA GLU A 64 2.29 -7.05 -3.76
C GLU A 64 1.39 -8.21 -3.26
N GLY A 65 0.77 -8.98 -4.18
CA GLY A 65 0.01 -10.19 -3.84
C GLY A 65 0.90 -11.42 -3.59
N VAL A 66 2.18 -11.33 -3.90
CA VAL A 66 3.18 -12.29 -3.42
C VAL A 66 3.65 -11.76 -2.09
N LEU A 67 3.60 -12.57 -1.03
CA LEU A 67 4.24 -12.26 0.25
C LEU A 67 5.74 -12.04 -0.01
N VAL A 68 6.11 -10.80 -0.36
CA VAL A 68 7.49 -10.36 -0.31
C VAL A 68 7.75 -10.24 1.18
N SER A 69 8.38 -11.27 1.75
CA SER A 69 8.94 -11.19 3.08
C SER A 69 9.82 -9.95 3.10
N ASN A 70 9.35 -8.91 3.79
CA ASN A 70 10.08 -7.69 3.96
C ASN A 70 11.40 -8.10 4.62
N LYS A 71 12.54 -7.97 3.92
CA LYS A 71 13.87 -7.97 4.55
C LYS A 71 14.09 -6.63 5.28
N GLY A 72 13.11 -6.34 6.11
CA GLY A 72 13.12 -5.48 7.28
C GLY A 72 12.44 -6.30 8.38
N ALA A 73 12.86 -7.57 8.53
CA ALA A 73 12.80 -8.28 9.80
C ALA A 73 13.76 -7.57 10.75
N ASN A 74 13.45 -6.30 11.06
CA ASN A 74 14.05 -5.62 12.17
C ASN A 74 13.58 -6.40 13.40
N GLY A 75 14.56 -6.78 14.21
CA GLY A 75 14.47 -7.84 15.18
C GLY A 75 13.13 -7.91 15.90
N ASP A 76 12.61 -9.12 15.92
CA ASP A 76 11.78 -9.64 16.99
C ASP A 76 12.40 -9.24 18.35
N GLN A 77 11.98 -8.11 18.91
CA GLN A 77 12.34 -7.64 20.25
C GLN A 77 11.12 -7.50 21.16
N HIS A 78 9.95 -7.96 20.72
CA HIS A 78 8.75 -7.95 21.57
C HIS A 78 7.95 -9.24 21.55
N LEU A 79 8.56 -10.38 21.22
CA LEU A 79 8.15 -11.67 21.78
C LEU A 79 8.52 -11.77 23.28
N GLU A 80 8.13 -10.78 24.08
CA GLU A 80 7.71 -11.03 25.45
C GLU A 80 6.20 -11.23 25.44
N SER A 81 5.80 -12.37 24.87
CA SER A 81 4.51 -12.96 25.17
C SER A 81 4.56 -13.41 26.62
N GLN A 82 3.98 -12.62 27.53
CA GLN A 82 3.32 -13.05 28.77
C GLN A 82 3.03 -11.83 29.65
N LEU A 83 1.77 -11.35 29.67
CA LEU A 83 1.04 -10.98 30.90
C LEU A 83 -0.27 -10.20 30.65
N LEU A 84 -0.46 -9.53 29.52
CA LEU A 84 -1.64 -8.66 29.33
C LEU A 84 -2.80 -9.26 28.52
N GLY A 85 -2.62 -10.46 27.93
CA GLY A 85 -3.66 -11.14 27.14
C GLY A 85 -4.66 -11.97 27.95
N VAL A 86 -4.35 -12.30 29.21
CA VAL A 86 -5.21 -13.19 30.03
C VAL A 86 -6.30 -12.40 30.76
N THR A 87 -6.04 -11.15 31.15
CA THR A 87 -6.98 -10.34 31.93
C THR A 87 -8.17 -9.81 31.11
N LEU A 88 -7.97 -9.54 29.82
CA LEU A 88 -9.05 -9.05 28.94
C LEU A 88 -10.01 -10.17 28.51
N LEU A 89 -9.51 -11.41 28.39
CA LEU A 89 -10.34 -12.56 27.97
C LEU A 89 -11.32 -13.01 29.08
N THR A 90 -10.92 -12.92 30.35
CA THR A 90 -11.79 -13.27 31.50
C THR A 90 -12.99 -12.33 31.62
N ILE A 91 -12.83 -11.04 31.32
CA ILE A 91 -13.92 -10.06 31.45
C ILE A 91 -15.00 -10.27 30.38
N HIS A 92 -14.62 -10.73 29.19
CA HIS A 92 -15.53 -10.79 28.05
C HIS A 92 -16.31 -12.11 27.93
N PHE A 93 -15.82 -13.22 28.51
CA PHE A 93 -16.40 -14.55 28.33
C PHE A 93 -16.94 -15.25 29.59
N THR A 94 -16.64 -14.78 30.81
CA THR A 94 -17.31 -15.28 32.03
C THR A 94 -18.22 -14.20 32.60
N GLY A 95 -19.53 -14.35 32.35
CA GLY A 95 -20.56 -13.40 32.73
C GLY A 95 -20.44 -12.91 34.17
N ARG A 96 -20.10 -11.63 34.35
CA ARG A 96 -20.13 -10.96 35.64
C ARG A 96 -21.59 -10.67 35.99
N VAL A 97 -22.13 -11.50 36.88
CA VAL A 97 -23.38 -11.30 37.61
C VAL A 97 -23.47 -9.84 38.08
N ARG A 98 -24.42 -9.09 37.52
CA ARG A 98 -24.77 -7.74 38.00
C ARG A 98 -25.85 -7.87 39.06
N GLY A 99 -25.54 -7.43 40.28
CA GLY A 99 -26.55 -7.02 41.25
C GLY A 99 -26.24 -7.32 42.71
N LYS A 100 -25.53 -6.42 43.40
CA LYS A 100 -25.94 -6.00 44.75
C LYS A 100 -25.40 -4.61 45.07
N LEU A 101 -26.32 -3.67 45.24
CA LEU A 101 -26.09 -2.35 45.80
C LEU A 101 -26.32 -2.47 47.31
N VAL A 102 -25.29 -2.23 48.11
CA VAL A 102 -25.40 -2.08 49.57
C VAL A 102 -24.57 -0.87 49.96
N VAL A 103 -25.26 0.22 50.30
CA VAL A 103 -25.02 1.03 51.51
C VAL A 103 -26.40 1.42 52.01
#